data_AF-A0A366WCF9-F1
#
_entry.id   AF-A0A366WCF9-F1
#
_cell.length_a   1.000
_cell.length_b   1.000
_cell.length_c   1.000
_cell.angle_alpha   90.00
_cell.angle_beta   90.00
_cell.angle_gamma   90.00
#
_symmetry.space_group_name_H-M   'P 1'
#
loop_
_entity.id
_entity.type
_entity.pdbx_description
1 polymer ?
#
loop_
_entity_poly.entity_id
_entity_poly.type
_entity_poly.pdbx_seq_one_letter_code
_entity_poly.pdbx_strand_id
1 'polypeptide(L)'
;MTQPVISKKQLIDTLTLWHQQKIDNEQLQDWMVTHFDPPETLIGEDEPELIQEAMHVIMNEYELAKLDKFKEQGYEFAMQFLQCNEDNFTQLRQQFIHQGFSD
;
A
#
# COMPACT_ATOMS: atom_id res chain seq x y z
N MET A 1 -15.23 -18.02 -12.52
CA MET A 1 -14.36 -17.76 -11.36
C MET A 1 -14.38 -16.25 -11.16
N THR A 2 -14.69 -15.76 -9.97
CA THR A 2 -14.69 -14.32 -9.68
C THR A 2 -13.25 -13.86 -9.52
N GLN A 3 -12.89 -12.82 -10.26
CA GLN A 3 -11.59 -12.17 -10.18
C GLN A 3 -11.39 -11.59 -8.77
N PRO A 4 -10.24 -11.79 -8.11
CA PRO A 4 -9.99 -11.20 -6.80
C PRO A 4 -9.91 -9.67 -6.92
N VAL A 5 -10.56 -8.96 -6.01
CA VAL A 5 -10.61 -7.48 -5.98
C VAL A 5 -10.13 -6.98 -4.61
N ILE A 6 -9.16 -6.08 -4.62
CA ILE A 6 -8.63 -5.40 -3.44
C ILE A 6 -9.20 -3.99 -3.38
N SER A 7 -10.15 -3.79 -2.49
CA SER A 7 -10.69 -2.45 -2.21
C SER A 7 -9.70 -1.63 -1.38
N LYS A 8 -9.80 -0.30 -1.46
CA LYS A 8 -9.05 0.63 -0.59
C LYS A 8 -9.21 0.31 0.88
N LYS A 9 -10.42 -0.09 1.29
CA LYS A 9 -10.70 -0.48 2.68
C LYS A 9 -9.88 -1.68 3.12
N GLN A 10 -9.71 -2.70 2.27
CA GLN A 10 -8.91 -3.87 2.59
C GLN A 10 -7.43 -3.50 2.77
N LEU A 11 -6.88 -2.66 1.87
CA LEU A 11 -5.52 -2.16 2.01
C LEU A 11 -5.33 -1.37 3.31
N ILE A 12 -6.26 -0.47 3.65
CA ILE A 12 -6.22 0.30 4.90
C ILE A 12 -6.30 -0.62 6.12
N ASP A 13 -7.18 -1.63 6.10
CA ASP A 13 -7.33 -2.57 7.21
C ASP A 13 -6.03 -3.35 7.45
N THR A 14 -5.42 -3.91 6.41
CA THR A 14 -4.14 -4.62 6.49
C THR A 14 -3.02 -3.71 7.03
N LEU A 15 -2.89 -2.49 6.50
CA LEU A 15 -1.91 -1.51 6.97
C LEU A 15 -2.17 -1.11 8.43
N THR A 16 -3.43 -1.04 8.84
CA THR A 16 -3.83 -0.72 10.23
C THR A 16 -3.51 -1.86 11.18
N LEU A 17 -3.73 -3.12 10.78
CA LEU A 17 -3.32 -4.30 11.55
C LEU A 17 -1.81 -4.31 11.78
N TRP A 18 -1.04 -3.96 10.75
CA TRP A 18 0.41 -3.85 10.84
C TRP A 18 0.84 -2.72 11.77
N HIS A 19 0.26 -1.52 11.62
CA HIS A 19 0.55 -0.39 12.51
C HIS A 19 0.17 -0.68 13.97
N GLN A 20 -0.89 -1.44 14.21
CA GLN A 20 -1.30 -1.92 15.54
C GLN A 20 -0.46 -3.09 16.07
N GLN A 21 0.59 -3.51 15.36
CA GLN A 21 1.45 -4.65 15.69
C GLN A 21 0.68 -5.97 15.85
N LYS A 22 -0.48 -6.10 15.19
CA LYS A 22 -1.26 -7.34 15.15
C LYS A 22 -0.72 -8.33 14.11
N ILE A 23 -0.06 -7.79 13.09
CA ILE A 23 0.72 -8.52 12.10
C ILE A 23 2.11 -7.89 12.04
N ASP A 24 3.12 -8.70 11.76
CA ASP A 24 4.50 -8.24 11.58
C ASP A 24 4.80 -7.87 10.11
N ASN A 25 6.03 -7.44 9.84
CA ASN A 25 6.45 -7.03 8.49
C ASN A 25 6.33 -8.18 7.48
N GLU A 26 6.61 -9.42 7.88
CA GLU A 26 6.54 -10.60 6.99
C GLU A 26 5.09 -10.84 6.58
N GLN A 27 4.18 -10.82 7.55
CA GLN A 27 2.75 -10.98 7.29
C GLN A 27 2.17 -9.86 6.41
N LEU A 28 2.62 -8.61 6.61
CA LEU A 28 2.23 -7.50 5.73
C LEU A 28 2.72 -7.73 4.30
N GLN A 29 4.01 -8.07 4.13
CA GLN A 29 4.60 -8.29 2.82
C GLN A 29 3.98 -9.50 2.09
N ASP A 30 3.75 -10.61 2.79
CA ASP A 30 3.10 -11.80 2.24
C ASP A 30 1.70 -11.49 1.72
N TRP A 31 0.95 -10.65 2.44
CA TRP A 31 -0.35 -10.17 1.97
C TRP A 31 -0.21 -9.34 0.68
N MET A 32 0.79 -8.45 0.61
CA MET A 32 1.06 -7.67 -0.60
C MET A 32 1.41 -8.57 -1.78
N VAL A 33 2.33 -9.53 -1.61
CA VAL A 33 2.69 -10.50 -2.66
C VAL A 33 1.46 -11.30 -3.12
N THR A 34 0.71 -11.86 -2.18
CA THR A 34 -0.46 -12.70 -2.46
C THR A 34 -1.54 -11.97 -3.26
N HIS A 35 -1.69 -10.66 -3.03
CA HIS A 35 -2.74 -9.87 -3.63
C HIS A 35 -2.28 -8.96 -4.78
N PHE A 36 -1.00 -8.60 -4.87
CA PHE A 36 -0.45 -7.71 -5.91
C PHE A 36 0.21 -8.47 -7.07
N ASP A 37 0.93 -9.57 -6.80
CA ASP A 37 1.66 -10.34 -7.82
C ASP A 37 0.76 -10.99 -8.89
N PRO A 38 -0.44 -11.52 -8.55
CA PRO A 38 -1.30 -12.13 -9.57
C PRO A 38 -1.81 -11.06 -10.56
N PRO A 39 -1.58 -11.23 -11.88
CA PRO A 39 -2.04 -10.27 -12.90
C PRO A 39 -3.56 -10.19 -13.01
N GLU A 40 -4.26 -11.14 -12.37
CA GLU A 40 -5.70 -11.19 -12.31
C GLU A 40 -6.26 -10.39 -11.13
N THR A 41 -5.49 -9.89 -10.17
CA THR A 41 -6.07 -9.11 -9.08
C THR A 41 -6.37 -7.68 -9.52
N LEU A 42 -7.60 -7.23 -9.30
CA LEU A 42 -8.00 -5.86 -9.55
C LEU A 42 -7.87 -5.03 -8.27
N ILE A 43 -7.28 -3.85 -8.37
CA ILE A 43 -6.93 -3.01 -7.21
C ILE A 43 -7.69 -1.70 -7.31
N GLY A 44 -8.61 -1.49 -6.37
CA GLY A 44 -9.36 -0.24 -6.24
C GLY A 44 -10.35 0.03 -7.37
N GLU A 45 -10.99 -0.97 -7.98
CA GLU A 45 -11.98 -0.75 -9.07
C GLU A 45 -13.08 0.26 -8.71
N ASP A 46 -13.43 0.38 -7.43
CA ASP A 46 -14.42 1.31 -6.90
C ASP A 46 -13.87 2.73 -6.63
N GLU A 47 -12.57 2.96 -6.79
CA GLU A 47 -11.89 4.22 -6.52
C GLU A 47 -11.53 4.98 -7.81
N PRO A 48 -11.34 6.30 -7.78
CA PRO A 48 -10.84 7.06 -8.92
C PRO A 48 -9.42 6.62 -9.31
N GLU A 49 -9.07 6.74 -10.60
CA GLU A 49 -7.78 6.29 -11.19
C GLU A 49 -6.56 6.74 -10.37
N LEU A 50 -6.55 8.00 -9.93
CA LEU A 50 -5.47 8.55 -9.10
C LEU A 50 -5.25 7.76 -7.79
N ILE A 51 -6.34 7.34 -7.15
CA ILE A 51 -6.27 6.57 -5.90
C ILE A 51 -5.92 5.12 -6.19
N GLN A 52 -6.38 4.55 -7.31
CA GLN A 52 -5.92 3.24 -7.76
C GLN A 52 -4.40 3.24 -7.95
N GLU A 53 -3.85 4.25 -8.63
CA GLU A 53 -2.40 4.40 -8.78
C GLU A 53 -1.68 4.50 -7.43
N ALA A 54 -2.23 5.25 -6.47
CA ALA A 54 -1.67 5.33 -5.13
C ALA A 54 -1.67 3.97 -4.42
N MET A 55 -2.78 3.22 -4.50
CA MET A 55 -2.88 1.86 -3.96
C MET A 55 -1.86 0.92 -4.60
N HIS A 56 -1.72 0.94 -5.93
CA HIS A 56 -0.75 0.15 -6.66
C HIS A 56 0.69 0.42 -6.20
N VAL A 57 1.05 1.70 -6.07
CA VAL A 57 2.39 2.08 -5.60
C VAL A 57 2.62 1.60 -4.17
N ILE A 58 1.64 1.77 -3.26
CA ILE A 58 1.78 1.33 -1.87
C ILE A 58 2.00 -0.19 -1.81
N MET A 59 1.17 -0.96 -2.53
CA MET A 59 1.29 -2.42 -2.54
C MET A 59 2.62 -2.87 -3.14
N ASN A 60 3.06 -2.26 -4.24
CA ASN A 60 4.34 -2.55 -4.88
C ASN A 60 5.54 -2.28 -3.96
N GLU A 61 5.57 -1.14 -3.26
CA GLU A 61 6.73 -0.83 -2.40
C GLU A 61 6.85 -1.80 -1.22
N TYR A 62 5.74 -2.17 -0.59
CA TYR A 62 5.77 -3.15 0.50
C TYR A 62 6.05 -4.58 0.00
N GLU A 63 5.69 -4.90 -1.25
CA GLU A 63 6.05 -6.16 -1.90
C GLU A 63 7.57 -6.25 -2.13
N LEU A 64 8.19 -5.20 -2.68
CA LEU A 64 9.62 -5.21 -3.05
C LEU A 64 10.60 -4.87 -1.91
N ALA A 65 10.17 -4.08 -0.93
CA ALA A 65 11.06 -3.59 0.13
C ALA A 65 11.58 -4.74 1.02
N LYS A 66 12.79 -4.61 1.55
CA LYS A 66 13.27 -5.56 2.56
C LYS A 66 12.56 -5.29 3.88
N LEU A 67 12.22 -6.35 4.61
CA LEU A 67 11.49 -6.29 5.88
C LEU A 67 12.15 -5.40 6.93
N ASP A 68 13.49 -5.31 6.95
CA ASP A 68 14.24 -4.44 7.87
C ASP A 68 14.13 -2.94 7.53
N LYS A 69 13.64 -2.62 6.33
CA LYS A 69 13.48 -1.25 5.85
C LYS A 69 12.12 -0.67 6.19
N PHE A 70 11.17 -1.47 6.66
CA PHE A 70 9.83 -0.98 6.96
C PHE A 70 9.91 -0.04 8.17
N LYS A 71 9.44 1.19 8.01
CA LYS A 71 9.34 2.15 9.11
C LYS A 71 7.89 2.29 9.54
N GLU A 72 7.64 2.35 10.85
CA GLU A 72 6.30 2.56 11.40
C GLU A 72 5.61 3.81 10.82
N GLN A 73 6.39 4.87 10.53
CA GLN A 73 5.92 6.09 9.87
C GLN A 73 5.42 5.87 8.43
N GLY A 74 5.83 4.77 7.78
CA GLY A 74 5.34 4.36 6.46
C GLY A 74 3.82 4.18 6.43
N TYR A 75 3.21 3.77 7.56
CA TYR A 75 1.76 3.75 7.70
C TYR A 75 1.14 5.14 7.50
N GLU A 76 1.64 6.15 8.20
CA GLU A 76 1.11 7.52 8.12
C GLU A 76 1.27 8.12 6.72
N PHE A 77 2.41 7.85 6.06
CA PHE A 77 2.63 8.29 4.68
C PHE A 77 1.75 7.57 3.68
N ALA A 78 1.53 6.25 3.85
CA ALA A 78 0.58 5.50 3.03
C ALA A 78 -0.85 6.03 3.19
N MET A 79 -1.29 6.31 4.44
CA MET A 79 -2.62 6.87 4.70
C MET A 79 -2.82 8.26 4.10
N GLN A 80 -1.79 9.11 4.13
CA GLN A 80 -1.82 10.41 3.45
C GLN A 80 -1.87 10.25 1.94
N PHE A 81 -1.07 9.34 1.39
CA PHE A 81 -1.03 9.11 -0.05
C PHE A 81 -2.35 8.55 -0.59
N LEU A 82 -3.06 7.72 0.18
CA LEU A 82 -4.42 7.26 -0.14
C LEU A 82 -5.50 8.37 -0.09
N GLN A 83 -5.15 9.57 0.37
CA GLN A 83 -6.01 10.76 0.38
C GLN A 83 -5.49 11.84 -0.58
N CYS A 84 -4.60 11.47 -1.50
CA CYS A 84 -4.06 12.40 -2.48
C CYS A 84 -5.11 12.96 -3.44
N ASN A 85 -4.73 14.07 -4.08
CA ASN A 85 -5.41 14.68 -5.20
C ASN A 85 -4.38 15.02 -6.28
N GLU A 86 -4.83 15.54 -7.42
CA GLU A 86 -3.97 15.79 -8.58
C GLU A 86 -2.81 16.76 -8.26
N ASP A 87 -3.04 17.73 -7.37
CA ASP A 87 -2.04 18.73 -6.99
C ASP A 87 -0.90 18.15 -6.12
N ASN A 88 -1.19 17.15 -5.28
CA ASN A 88 -0.24 16.64 -4.29
C ASN A 88 0.20 15.18 -4.52
N PHE A 89 -0.35 14.48 -5.50
CA PHE A 89 -0.06 13.07 -5.79
C PHE A 89 1.44 12.78 -5.86
N THR A 90 2.17 13.52 -6.70
CA THR A 90 3.61 13.31 -6.90
C THR A 90 4.40 13.55 -5.62
N GLN A 91 4.02 14.57 -4.83
CA GLN A 91 4.68 14.89 -3.58
C GLN A 91 4.47 13.77 -2.55
N LEU A 92 3.23 13.33 -2.36
CA LEU A 92 2.88 12.29 -1.40
C LEU A 92 3.45 10.93 -1.80
N ARG A 93 3.49 10.63 -3.10
CA ARG A 93 4.17 9.45 -3.64
C ARG A 93 5.64 9.41 -3.24
N GLN A 94 6.37 10.50 -3.53
CA GLN A 94 7.79 10.61 -3.20
C GLN A 94 8.03 10.55 -1.69
N GLN A 95 7.16 11.19 -0.92
CA GLN A 95 7.23 11.16 0.53
C GLN A 95 7.04 9.74 1.08
N PHE A 96 6.07 8.98 0.57
CA PHE A 96 5.88 7.58 0.95
C PHE A 96 7.10 6.72 0.60
N ILE A 97 7.58 6.77 -0.65
CA ILE A 97 8.72 5.96 -1.12
C ILE A 97 9.99 6.25 -0.30
N HIS A 98 10.30 7.54 -0.08
CA HIS A 98 11.56 7.92 0.57
C HIS A 98 11.51 8.00 2.09
N GLN A 99 10.35 8.28 2.68
CA GLN A 99 10.23 8.44 4.14
C GLN A 99 9.54 7.26 4.81
N GLY A 100 8.73 6.48 4.08
CA GLY A 100 8.06 5.29 4.59
C GLY A 100 8.97 4.06 4.75
N PHE A 101 10.15 4.10 4.13
CA PHE A 101 11.14 3.05 4.21
C PHE A 101 12.51 3.61 4.61
N SER A 102 13.35 2.78 5.21
CA SER A 102 14.76 3.10 5.46
C SER A 102 15.56 3.01 4.17
N ASP A 103 16.61 3.84 4.06
CA ASP A 103 17.62 3.75 2.99
C ASP A 103 18.45 2.47 3.15
#